data_AF-A0A849TKZ8-F1
#
_entry.id   AF-A0A849TKZ8-F1
#
_cell.length_a   1.000
_cell.length_b   1.000
_cell.length_c   1.000
_cell.angle_alpha   90.00
_cell.angle_beta   90.00
_cell.angle_gamma   90.00
#
_symmetry.space_group_name_H-M   'P 1'
#
loop_
_entity.id
_entity.type
_entity.pdbx_description
1 polymer ?
#
loop_
_entity_poly.entity_id
_entity_poly.type
_entity_poly.pdbx_seq_one_letter_code
_entity_poly.pdbx_strand_id
1 'polypeptide(L)' 'MVTTKKERAALKARVEALFGGHGAHSKLADGLGVSRTTLLRVYTGDTDRVPDYLEAVLELLEALPADKWPERWQRFE' A
#
# COMPACT_ATOMS: atom_id res chain seq x y z
N MET A 1 6.12 -0.91 -19.22
CA MET A 1 5.34 0.35 -19.10
C MET A 1 5.81 1.06 -17.84
N VAL A 2 6.02 2.38 -17.90
CA VAL A 2 6.41 3.21 -16.75
C VAL A 2 5.14 3.67 -16.03
N THR A 3 5.08 3.54 -14.71
CA THR A 3 3.94 4.02 -13.93
C THR A 3 3.89 5.54 -13.92
N THR A 4 2.76 6.07 -14.36
CA THR A 4 2.45 7.49 -14.45
C THR A 4 2.25 8.11 -13.07
N LYS A 5 2.40 9.45 -12.99
CA LYS A 5 2.08 10.22 -11.78
C LYS A 5 0.64 10.00 -11.31
N LYS A 6 -0.31 9.82 -12.24
CA LYS A 6 -1.73 9.59 -11.94
C LYS A 6 -1.94 8.24 -11.25
N GLU A 7 -1.29 7.19 -11.73
CA GLU A 7 -1.38 5.85 -11.13
C GLU A 7 -0.78 5.82 -9.72
N ARG A 8 0.33 6.52 -9.47
CA ARG A 8 0.91 6.62 -8.12
C ARG A 8 0.01 7.39 -7.15
N ALA A 9 -0.66 8.44 -7.63
CA ALA A 9 -1.63 9.17 -6.84
C ALA A 9 -2.86 8.30 -6.50
N ALA A 10 -3.32 7.49 -7.46
CA ALA A 10 -4.41 6.53 -7.25
C ALA A 10 -4.01 5.43 -6.24
N LEU A 11 -2.79 4.88 -6.36
CA LEU A 11 -2.23 3.93 -5.40
C LEU A 11 -2.21 4.50 -3.98
N LYS A 12 -1.71 5.73 -3.83
CA LYS A 12 -1.69 6.43 -2.54
C LYS A 12 -3.09 6.57 -1.95
N ALA A 13 -4.06 7.00 -2.76
CA ALA A 13 -5.45 7.17 -2.32
C ALA A 13 -6.09 5.84 -1.89
N ARG A 14 -5.84 4.74 -2.61
CA ARG A 14 -6.30 3.38 -2.23
C ARG A 14 -5.77 2.97 -0.86
N VAL A 15 -4.48 3.19 -0.64
CA VAL A 15 -3.81 2.86 0.63
C VAL A 15 -4.35 3.72 1.78
N GLU A 16 -4.55 5.02 1.56
CA GLU A 16 -5.17 5.89 2.55
C GLU A 16 -6.60 5.47 2.89
N ALA A 17 -7.39 5.04 1.90
CA ALA A 17 -8.75 4.56 2.09
C ALA A 17 -8.81 3.26 2.92
N LEU A 18 -7.89 2.33 2.70
CA LEU A 18 -7.82 1.08 3.46
C LEU A 18 -7.42 1.29 4.93
N PHE A 19 -6.51 2.23 5.19
CA PHE A 19 -5.83 2.32 6.50
C PHE A 19 -6.16 3.58 7.33
N GLY A 20 -7.06 4.44 6.85
CA GLY A 20 -7.55 5.62 7.59
C GLY A 20 -6.69 6.88 7.44
N GLY A 21 -5.98 7.03 6.31
CA GLY A 21 -5.21 8.23 5.98
C GLY A 21 -3.88 8.36 6.73
N HIS A 22 -3.90 8.77 8.01
CA HIS A 22 -2.67 9.04 8.75
C HIS A 22 -1.93 7.73 9.09
N GLY A 23 -0.65 7.65 8.71
CA GLY A 23 0.18 6.47 8.96
C GLY A 23 -0.08 5.29 8.02
N ALA A 24 -1.02 5.39 7.07
CA ALA A 24 -1.38 4.32 6.13
C ALA A 24 -0.18 3.69 5.42
N HIS A 25 0.79 4.51 4.99
CA HIS A 25 2.03 4.03 4.38
C HIS A 25 2.90 3.20 5.33
N SER A 26 3.00 3.60 6.59
CA SER A 26 3.76 2.85 7.61
C SER A 26 3.10 1.50 7.86
N LYS A 27 1.76 1.50 8.00
CA LYS A 27 0.96 0.27 8.17
C LYS A 27 1.15 -0.69 6.99
N LEU A 28 1.14 -0.15 5.77
CA LEU A 28 1.37 -0.94 4.56
C LEU A 28 2.78 -1.53 4.50
N ALA A 29 3.80 -0.73 4.81
CA ALA A 29 5.19 -1.19 4.84
C ALA A 29 5.40 -2.30 5.88
N ASP A 30 4.84 -2.10 7.09
CA ASP A 30 4.96 -3.04 8.21
C ASP A 30 4.24 -4.38 7.87
N GLY A 31 3.04 -4.33 7.28
CA GLY A 31 2.29 -5.52 6.85
C GLY A 31 2.90 -6.30 5.68
N LEU A 32 3.66 -5.62 4.83
CA LEU A 32 4.46 -6.23 3.75
C LEU A 32 5.84 -6.73 4.22
N GLY A 33 6.28 -6.32 5.41
CA GLY A 33 7.64 -6.60 5.88
C GLY A 33 8.73 -5.90 5.06
N VAL A 34 8.41 -4.74 4.46
CA VAL A 34 9.36 -3.95 3.66
C VAL A 34 9.71 -2.64 4.37
N SER A 35 10.84 -2.04 4.00
CA SER A 35 11.20 -0.73 4.55
C SER A 35 10.22 0.35 4.09
N ARG A 36 9.92 1.31 4.99
CA ARG A 36 9.11 2.49 4.66
C ARG A 36 9.73 3.30 3.52
N THR A 37 11.06 3.35 3.45
CA THR A 37 11.81 3.99 2.36
C THR A 37 11.57 3.31 1.02
N THR A 38 11.49 1.97 0.98
CA THR A 38 11.15 1.21 -0.23
C THR A 38 9.78 1.61 -0.74
N LEU A 39 8.79 1.66 0.15
CA LEU A 39 7.42 2.05 -0.22
C LEU A 39 7.37 3.52 -0.66
N LEU A 40 8.09 4.42 0.02
CA LEU A 40 8.19 5.83 -0.34
C LEU A 40 8.71 6.01 -1.77
N ARG A 41 9.75 5.28 -2.18
CA ARG A 41 10.30 5.31 -3.54
C ARG A 41 9.30 4.93 -4.62
N VAL A 42 8.36 4.05 -4.31
CA VAL A 42 7.26 3.69 -5.22
C VAL A 42 6.33 4.89 -5.42
N TYR A 43 6.00 5.62 -4.35
CA TYR A 43 5.14 6.80 -4.44
C TYR A 43 5.81 8.02 -5.07
N THR A 44 7.10 8.26 -4.79
CA THR A 44 7.80 9.48 -5.20
C THR A 44 8.18 9.50 -6.67
N GLY A 45 8.24 8.35 -7.34
CA GLY A 45 8.73 8.31 -8.73
C GLY A 45 10.02 7.53 -8.90
N ASP A 46 10.75 7.27 -7.82
CA ASP A 46 12.13 6.74 -7.85
C ASP A 46 12.20 5.27 -8.33
N THR A 47 11.05 4.63 -8.52
CA THR A 47 10.92 3.30 -9.14
C THR A 47 10.11 3.43 -10.42
N ASP A 48 10.56 2.82 -11.52
CA ASP A 48 9.90 2.94 -12.83
C ASP A 48 8.47 2.38 -12.84
N ARG A 49 8.16 1.43 -11.95
CA ARG A 49 6.85 0.78 -11.86
C ARG A 49 6.40 0.53 -10.43
N VAL A 50 5.08 0.46 -10.23
CA VAL A 50 4.49 -0.16 -9.03
C VAL A 50 4.83 -1.65 -9.06
N PRO A 51 5.35 -2.23 -7.96
CA PRO A 51 5.59 -3.66 -7.91
C PRO A 51 4.27 -4.46 -7.94
N ASP A 52 4.23 -5.53 -8.73
CA ASP A 52 3.02 -6.36 -8.90
C ASP A 52 2.51 -6.96 -7.58
N TYR A 53 3.41 -7.27 -6.64
CA TYR A 53 3.02 -7.76 -5.31
C TYR A 53 2.21 -6.74 -4.51
N LEU A 54 2.43 -5.44 -4.75
CA LEU A 54 1.74 -4.37 -4.04
C LEU A 54 0.28 -4.31 -4.52
N GLU A 55 0.07 -4.38 -5.84
CA GLU A 55 -1.27 -4.45 -6.43
C GLU A 55 -2.03 -5.68 -5.94
N ALA A 56 -1.43 -6.87 -5.99
CA ALA A 56 -2.07 -8.10 -5.55
C ALA A 56 -2.48 -8.07 -4.06
N VAL A 57 -1.66 -7.46 -3.21
CA VAL A 57 -2.01 -7.30 -1.78
C VAL A 57 -3.15 -6.30 -1.61
N LEU A 58 -3.15 -5.19 -2.34
CA LEU A 58 -4.24 -4.21 -2.24
C LEU A 58 -5.56 -4.79 -2.74
N GLU A 59 -5.56 -5.52 -3.86
CA GLU A 59 -6.75 -6.22 -4.36
C GLU A 59 -7.32 -7.21 -3.32
N LEU A 60 -6.45 -7.95 -2.64
CA LEU A 60 -6.85 -8.87 -1.58
C LEU A 60 -7.48 -8.15 -0.38
N LEU A 61 -6.85 -7.06 0.09
CA LEU A 61 -7.34 -6.30 1.24
C LEU A 61 -8.65 -5.57 0.92
N GLU A 62 -8.81 -5.08 -0.32
CA GLU A 62 -10.04 -4.46 -0.81
C GLU A 62 -11.18 -5.47 -0.96
N ALA A 63 -10.88 -6.73 -1.27
CA ALA A 63 -11.87 -7.79 -1.41
C ALA A 63 -12.38 -8.36 -0.08
N LEU A 64 -11.73 -8.04 1.04
CA LEU A 64 -12.03 -8.59 2.36
C LEU A 64 -12.43 -7.49 3.35
N PRO A 65 -13.44 -7.72 4.21
CA PRO A 65 -13.67 -6.83 5.33
C PRO A 65 -12.48 -6.89 6.31
N ALA A 66 -12.20 -5.76 6.98
CA ALA A 66 -10.98 -5.58 7.79
C ALA A 66 -10.83 -6.61 8.92
N ASP A 67 -11.93 -7.11 9.47
CA ASP A 67 -11.98 -8.16 10.49
C ASP A 67 -11.50 -9.54 9.98
N LYS A 68 -11.38 -9.71 8.65
CA LYS A 68 -10.87 -10.92 7.99
C LYS A 68 -9.45 -10.76 7.46
N TRP A 69 -8.84 -9.59 7.62
CA TRP A 69 -7.45 -9.42 7.20
C TRP A 69 -6.50 -10.30 8.04
N PRO A 70 -5.36 -10.75 7.49
CA PRO A 70 -4.37 -11.46 8.30
C PRO A 70 -3.92 -10.59 9.49
N GLU A 71 -3.60 -11.20 10.65
CA GLU A 71 -3.31 -10.48 11.90
C GLU A 71 -2.29 -9.33 11.75
N ARG A 72 -1.27 -9.51 10.90
CA ARG A 72 -0.24 -8.49 10.63
C ARG A 72 -0.79 -7.17 10.09
N TRP A 73 -2.04 -7.17 9.63
CA TRP A 73 -2.76 -6.02 9.07
C TRP A 73 -3.84 -5.47 10.00
N GLN A 74 -4.16 -6.19 11.10
CA GLN A 74 -5.23 -5.83 12.02
C GLN A 74 -4.72 -5.00 13.22
N ARG A 75 -3.43 -5.11 13.55
CA ARG A 75 -2.83 -4.45 14.72
C ARG A 75 -2.43 -3.01 14.42
N PHE A 76 -3.40 -2.13 14.29
CA PHE A 76 -3.14 -0.70 14.20
C PHE A 76 -4.16 0.09 15.01
N GLU A 77 -4.17 -0.13 16.33
CA GLU A 77 -4.83 0.71 17.33
C GLU A 77 -4.11 2.05 17.51
#